data_AF-A0A2D6X5K8-F1
#
_entry.id   AF-A0A2D6X5K8-F1
#
_cell.length_a   1.000
_cell.length_b   1.000
_cell.length_c   1.000
_cell.angle_alpha   90.00
_cell.angle_beta   90.00
_cell.angle_gamma   90.00
#
_symmetry.space_group_name_H-M   'P 1'
#
loop_
_entity.id
_entity.type
_entity.pdbx_description
1 polymer ?
#
loop_
_entity_poly.entity_id
_entity_poly.type
_entity_poly.pdbx_seq_one_letter_code
_entity_poly.pdbx_strand_id
1 'polypeptide(L)'
;MAIVSLKRFLKDKGFLERTVRNSVTVSKQSDIIIKRRVAGLKGVALKEFDKHPVTRELSQGPAGVNLSNTLNGVGNLFSFIGFYKGQNVIGPIRDTLKDHFDLVGAQGKKRGRKGVEAFTYQLSVPSINSFDLVSRMPWESGNSWVVGIERGISGFSNFMYLKFGEGKELTSKSRSGKGLQSRKTLNAGIFKPIPYITEILNNYRKRLRA
;
A
#
# COMPACT_ATOMS: atom_id res chain seq x y z
N MET A 1 -0.45 10.58 -66.99
CA MET A 1 -0.91 10.23 -65.63
C MET A 1 0.15 9.35 -64.97
N ALA A 2 0.73 9.77 -63.84
CA ALA A 2 1.69 8.95 -63.11
C ALA A 2 0.96 7.98 -62.17
N ILE A 3 1.00 6.69 -62.49
CA ILE A 3 0.44 5.62 -61.63
C ILE A 3 1.55 5.20 -60.67
N VAL A 4 1.43 5.58 -59.40
CA VAL A 4 2.36 5.14 -58.35
C VAL A 4 1.86 3.80 -57.80
N SER A 5 2.67 2.74 -57.94
CA SER A 5 2.29 1.43 -57.40
C SER A 5 2.36 1.46 -55.87
N LEU A 6 1.29 0.97 -55.22
CA LEU A 6 1.19 0.85 -53.76
C LEU A 6 2.37 0.05 -53.18
N LYS A 7 2.87 -0.94 -53.94
CA LYS A 7 4.02 -1.77 -53.58
C LYS A 7 5.32 -0.97 -53.42
N ARG A 8 5.53 0.09 -54.22
CA ARG A 8 6.70 0.97 -54.16
C ARG A 8 6.56 1.99 -53.01
N PHE A 9 5.34 2.45 -52.76
CA PHE A 9 5.00 3.35 -51.65
C PHE A 9 5.14 2.69 -50.26
N LEU A 10 4.70 1.44 -50.13
CA LEU A 10 4.79 0.65 -48.89
C LEU A 10 6.21 0.14 -48.57
N LYS A 11 7.17 0.25 -49.51
CA LYS A 11 8.57 -0.18 -49.30
C LYS A 11 9.35 0.79 -48.39
N ASP A 12 8.89 2.02 -48.23
CA ASP A 12 9.47 2.98 -47.30
C ASP A 12 9.03 2.67 -45.86
N LYS A 13 9.79 1.79 -45.20
CA LYS A 13 9.56 1.36 -43.81
C LYS A 13 9.45 2.56 -42.86
N GLY A 14 10.15 3.67 -43.11
CA GLY A 14 10.14 4.84 -42.24
C GLY A 14 8.80 5.59 -42.24
N PHE A 15 8.17 5.70 -43.41
CA PHE A 15 6.85 6.31 -43.57
C PHE A 15 5.75 5.48 -42.89
N LEU A 16 5.77 4.16 -43.10
CA LEU A 16 4.81 3.25 -42.48
C LEU A 16 4.95 3.23 -40.96
N GLU A 17 6.17 3.16 -40.45
CA GLU A 17 6.45 3.19 -39.02
C GLU A 17 5.91 4.48 -38.38
N ARG A 18 6.16 5.63 -39.00
CA ARG A 18 5.64 6.93 -38.54
C ARG A 18 4.11 6.97 -38.57
N THR A 19 3.49 6.45 -39.62
CA THR A 19 2.04 6.43 -39.79
C THR A 19 1.37 5.57 -38.72
N VAL A 20 1.93 4.38 -38.47
CA VAL A 20 1.45 3.47 -37.41
C VAL A 20 1.63 4.09 -36.03
N ARG A 21 2.81 4.66 -35.72
CA ARG A 21 3.08 5.32 -34.41
C ARG A 21 2.11 6.47 -34.11
N ASN A 22 1.70 7.22 -35.13
CA ASN A 22 0.77 8.34 -34.98
C ASN A 22 -0.70 7.91 -35.02
N SER A 23 -0.99 6.63 -35.30
CA SER A 23 -2.35 6.12 -35.43
C SER A 23 -3.13 6.21 -34.12
N VAL A 24 -4.40 6.59 -34.24
CA VAL A 24 -5.37 6.59 -33.14
C VAL A 24 -5.58 5.16 -32.62
N THR A 25 -5.51 4.15 -33.48
CA THR A 25 -5.67 2.74 -33.10
C THR A 25 -4.56 2.29 -32.15
N VAL A 26 -3.30 2.63 -32.46
CA VAL A 26 -2.16 2.32 -31.58
C VAL A 26 -2.31 3.04 -30.24
N SER A 27 -2.70 4.32 -30.27
CA SER A 27 -2.98 5.11 -29.08
C SER A 27 -4.04 4.45 -28.18
N LYS A 28 -5.17 4.03 -28.76
CA LYS A 28 -6.27 3.36 -28.02
C LYS A 28 -5.83 2.01 -27.46
N GLN A 29 -5.08 1.23 -28.23
CA GLN A 29 -4.63 -0.09 -27.80
C GLN A 29 -3.62 0.02 -26.64
N SER A 30 -2.71 1.00 -26.69
CA SER A 30 -1.80 1.27 -25.58
C SER A 30 -2.55 1.66 -24.30
N ASP A 31 -3.58 2.51 -24.42
CA ASP A 31 -4.42 2.89 -23.28
C ASP A 31 -5.12 1.67 -22.65
N ILE A 32 -5.70 0.78 -23.46
CA ILE A 32 -6.35 -0.46 -22.99
C ILE A 32 -5.35 -1.35 -22.24
N ILE A 33 -4.15 -1.54 -22.80
CA ILE A 33 -3.11 -2.39 -22.20
C ILE A 33 -2.68 -1.82 -20.85
N ILE A 34 -2.42 -0.52 -20.77
CA ILE A 34 -1.98 0.13 -19.53
C ILE A 34 -3.09 0.14 -18.49
N LYS A 35 -4.33 0.46 -18.84
CA LYS A 35 -5.48 0.37 -17.93
C LYS A 35 -5.64 -1.02 -17.34
N ARG A 36 -5.58 -2.06 -18.18
CA ARG A 36 -5.65 -3.46 -17.72
C ARG A 36 -4.49 -3.81 -16.79
N ARG A 37 -3.28 -3.37 -17.13
CA ARG A 37 -2.09 -3.64 -16.31
C ARG A 37 -2.17 -2.96 -14.95
N VAL A 38 -2.55 -1.68 -14.91
CA VAL A 38 -2.74 -0.92 -13.67
C VAL A 38 -3.81 -1.55 -12.78
N ALA A 39 -4.98 -1.88 -13.33
CA ALA A 39 -6.04 -2.57 -12.59
C ALA A 39 -5.60 -3.94 -12.05
N GLY A 40 -4.85 -4.71 -12.85
CA GLY A 40 -4.29 -5.98 -12.42
C GLY A 40 -3.32 -5.83 -11.25
N LEU A 41 -2.39 -4.87 -11.35
CA LEU A 41 -1.41 -4.60 -10.30
C LEU A 41 -2.05 -4.05 -9.02
N LYS A 42 -3.10 -3.25 -9.13
CA LYS A 42 -3.92 -2.79 -7.99
C LYS A 42 -4.51 -3.98 -7.22
N GLY A 43 -5.07 -4.95 -7.95
CA GLY A 43 -5.57 -6.19 -7.34
C GLY A 43 -4.48 -7.02 -6.65
N VAL A 44 -3.26 -7.03 -7.19
CA VAL A 44 -2.11 -7.70 -6.54
C VAL A 44 -1.69 -6.96 -5.27
N ALA A 45 -1.60 -5.63 -5.30
CA ALA A 45 -1.24 -4.83 -4.12
C ALA A 45 -2.24 -5.00 -2.97
N LEU A 46 -3.54 -5.02 -3.26
CA LEU A 46 -4.58 -5.29 -2.25
C LEU A 46 -4.48 -6.72 -1.68
N LYS A 47 -4.15 -7.71 -2.50
CA LYS A 47 -3.91 -9.08 -2.03
C LYS A 47 -2.66 -9.17 -1.15
N GLU A 48 -1.61 -8.43 -1.47
CA GLU A 48 -0.41 -8.36 -0.61
C GLU A 48 -0.73 -7.72 0.73
N PHE A 49 -1.50 -6.63 0.72
CA PHE A 49 -2.01 -6.00 1.92
C PHE A 49 -2.80 -7.00 2.77
N ASP A 50 -3.79 -7.71 2.19
CA ASP A 50 -4.62 -8.67 2.92
C ASP A 50 -3.80 -9.86 3.49
N LYS A 51 -2.70 -10.24 2.84
CA LYS A 51 -1.82 -11.36 3.25
C LYS A 51 -0.71 -10.96 4.21
N HIS A 52 -0.39 -9.68 4.32
CA HIS A 52 0.75 -9.21 5.10
C HIS A 52 0.60 -9.59 6.59
N PRO A 53 1.69 -10.03 7.27
CA PRO A 53 1.62 -10.47 8.67
C PRO A 53 1.05 -9.40 9.60
N VAL A 54 1.36 -8.12 9.37
CA VAL A 54 0.79 -6.98 10.13
C VAL A 54 -0.73 -6.92 9.98
N THR A 55 -1.26 -6.98 8.75
CA THR A 55 -2.70 -6.95 8.49
C THR A 55 -3.41 -8.11 9.15
N ARG A 56 -2.84 -9.32 9.00
CA ARG A 56 -3.38 -10.54 9.59
C ARG A 56 -3.34 -10.54 11.11
N GLU A 57 -2.35 -9.89 11.71
CA GLU A 57 -2.26 -9.74 13.16
C GLU A 57 -3.29 -8.75 13.68
N LEU A 58 -3.43 -7.59 13.03
CA LEU A 58 -4.42 -6.58 13.40
C LEU A 58 -5.86 -7.08 13.22
N SER A 59 -6.12 -7.96 12.24
CA SER A 59 -7.47 -8.46 11.97
C SER A 59 -7.95 -9.47 13.02
N GLN A 60 -7.05 -10.09 13.77
CA GLN A 60 -7.38 -10.98 14.88
C GLN A 60 -7.85 -10.22 16.13
N GLY A 61 -7.69 -8.90 16.15
CA GLY A 61 -8.06 -8.06 17.28
C GLY A 61 -7.19 -8.34 18.52
N PRO A 62 -7.67 -7.97 19.72
CA PRO A 62 -6.84 -7.93 20.91
C PRO A 62 -6.44 -9.31 21.45
N ALA A 63 -7.17 -10.38 21.08
CA ALA A 63 -6.87 -11.76 21.49
C ALA A 63 -5.99 -12.51 20.46
N GLY A 64 -5.56 -11.84 19.39
CA GLY A 64 -4.70 -12.41 18.37
C GLY A 64 -3.28 -12.74 18.85
N VAL A 65 -2.51 -13.37 17.97
CA VAL A 65 -1.10 -13.70 18.20
C VAL A 65 -0.18 -12.77 17.41
N ASN A 66 1.04 -12.55 17.90
CA ASN A 66 2.04 -11.76 17.19
C ASN A 66 2.54 -12.52 15.95
N LEU A 67 2.04 -12.17 14.77
CA LEU A 67 2.45 -12.77 13.49
C LEU A 67 3.60 -12.01 12.84
N SER A 68 3.68 -10.70 13.08
CA SER A 68 4.70 -9.81 12.52
C SER A 68 6.04 -9.89 13.24
N ASN A 69 6.13 -10.62 14.36
CA ASN A 69 7.31 -10.71 15.24
C ASN A 69 7.84 -9.35 15.74
N THR A 70 7.00 -8.32 15.68
CA THR A 70 7.30 -6.94 16.12
C THR A 70 7.47 -6.81 17.64
N LEU A 71 6.92 -7.75 18.42
CA LEU A 71 6.84 -7.69 19.89
C LEU A 71 7.55 -8.87 20.58
N ASN A 72 8.44 -9.58 19.87
CA ASN A 72 9.15 -10.77 20.38
C ASN A 72 8.22 -11.81 21.06
N GLY A 73 6.99 -11.98 20.54
CA GLY A 73 6.01 -12.93 21.09
C GLY A 73 5.23 -12.44 22.31
N VAL A 74 5.42 -11.19 22.76
CA VAL A 74 4.64 -10.59 23.85
C VAL A 74 3.39 -9.89 23.30
N GLY A 75 2.23 -10.52 23.47
CA GLY A 75 0.94 -9.95 23.06
C GLY A 75 0.76 -9.87 21.53
N ASN A 76 0.17 -8.78 21.04
CA ASN A 76 -0.02 -8.49 19.61
C ASN A 76 -0.08 -6.97 19.36
N LEU A 77 0.11 -6.55 18.11
CA LEU A 77 0.07 -5.16 17.67
C LEU A 77 -1.23 -4.44 18.05
N PHE A 78 -2.37 -5.12 17.98
CA PHE A 78 -3.66 -4.50 18.26
C PHE A 78 -3.76 -4.01 19.72
N SER A 79 -3.36 -4.89 20.64
CA SER A 79 -3.33 -4.61 22.08
C SER A 79 -2.19 -3.69 22.47
N PHE A 80 -1.03 -3.79 21.80
CA PHE A 80 0.14 -2.92 22.01
C PHE A 80 -0.11 -1.47 21.62
N ILE A 81 -0.66 -1.25 20.43
CA ILE A 81 -1.05 0.09 19.97
C ILE A 81 -2.22 0.62 20.79
N GLY A 82 -3.02 -0.25 21.41
CA GLY A 82 -4.09 0.15 22.32
C GLY A 82 -5.38 0.55 21.59
N PHE A 83 -5.69 -0.12 20.48
CA PHE A 83 -6.96 0.05 19.79
C PHE A 83 -8.14 -0.43 20.65
N TYR A 84 -9.31 0.15 20.42
CA TYR A 84 -10.53 -0.29 21.10
C TYR A 84 -10.95 -1.67 20.60
N LYS A 85 -11.46 -2.53 21.49
CA LYS A 85 -11.99 -3.84 21.08
C LYS A 85 -13.07 -3.65 20.01
N GLY A 86 -12.97 -4.38 18.89
CA GLY A 86 -13.89 -4.28 17.75
C GLY A 86 -13.62 -3.11 16.79
N GLN A 87 -12.63 -2.26 17.05
CA GLN A 87 -12.26 -1.17 16.16
C GLN A 87 -11.71 -1.71 14.83
N ASN A 88 -12.31 -1.28 13.71
CA ASN A 88 -11.79 -1.59 12.39
C ASN A 88 -10.68 -0.60 11.99
N VAL A 89 -9.43 -0.99 12.23
CA VAL A 89 -8.25 -0.18 11.89
C VAL A 89 -7.71 -0.48 10.48
N ILE A 90 -8.10 -1.61 9.89
CA ILE A 90 -7.60 -2.09 8.60
C ILE A 90 -8.39 -1.49 7.45
N GLY A 91 -9.72 -1.38 7.60
CA GLY A 91 -10.64 -0.87 6.58
C GLY A 91 -10.19 0.46 5.98
N PRO A 92 -9.97 1.51 6.79
CA PRO A 92 -9.55 2.82 6.26
C PRO A 92 -8.26 2.80 5.45
N ILE A 93 -7.29 1.96 5.82
CA ILE A 93 -6.03 1.78 5.08
C ILE A 93 -6.27 1.07 3.76
N ARG A 94 -7.09 0.02 3.79
CA ARG A 94 -7.46 -0.76 2.61
C ARG A 94 -8.24 0.07 1.61
N ASP A 95 -9.17 0.90 2.09
CA ASP A 95 -9.97 1.79 1.27
C ASP A 95 -9.09 2.88 0.65
N THR A 96 -8.16 3.46 1.42
CA THR A 96 -7.16 4.38 0.88
C THR A 96 -6.33 3.72 -0.24
N LEU A 97 -5.82 2.50 -0.03
CA LEU A 97 -5.12 1.76 -1.10
C LEU A 97 -6.01 1.49 -2.31
N LYS A 98 -7.31 1.24 -2.10
CA LYS A 98 -8.28 0.98 -3.17
C LYS A 98 -8.65 2.26 -3.93
N ASP A 99 -8.63 3.42 -3.31
CA ASP A 99 -8.96 4.69 -3.95
C ASP A 99 -7.77 5.31 -4.71
N HIS A 100 -6.60 4.70 -4.57
CA HIS A 100 -5.40 5.03 -5.35
C HIS A 100 -5.07 3.93 -6.38
N PHE A 101 -3.96 4.12 -7.10
CA PHE A 101 -3.51 3.33 -8.26
C PHE A 101 -4.30 3.53 -9.54
N ASP A 102 -5.01 4.64 -9.68
CA ASP A 102 -5.73 4.95 -10.91
C ASP A 102 -4.95 5.91 -11.81
N LEU A 103 -5.15 5.77 -13.13
CA LEU A 103 -4.57 6.67 -14.12
C LEU A 103 -5.19 8.06 -13.97
N VAL A 104 -4.33 9.06 -13.85
CA VAL A 104 -4.73 10.46 -13.73
C VAL A 104 -4.46 11.14 -15.07
N GLY A 105 -5.44 11.89 -15.55
CA GLY A 105 -5.30 12.69 -16.77
C GLY A 105 -5.32 11.89 -18.07
N ALA A 106 -5.11 12.62 -19.16
CA ALA A 106 -5.12 12.06 -20.50
C ALA A 106 -3.77 11.44 -20.87
N GLN A 107 -3.80 10.45 -21.77
CA GLN A 107 -2.60 9.87 -22.34
C GLN A 107 -1.76 10.92 -23.07
N GLY A 108 -0.55 11.16 -22.58
CA GLY A 108 0.42 12.02 -23.23
C GLY A 108 1.19 11.27 -24.34
N LYS A 109 1.71 12.03 -25.29
CA LYS A 109 2.50 11.50 -26.42
C LYS A 109 3.86 12.19 -26.45
N LYS A 110 4.92 11.45 -26.18
CA LYS A 110 6.28 11.92 -26.41
C LYS A 110 6.60 11.74 -27.90
N ARG A 111 6.86 12.85 -28.60
CA ARG A 111 7.19 12.87 -30.03
C ARG A 111 8.70 13.05 -30.21
N GLY A 112 9.26 12.35 -31.18
CA GLY A 112 10.62 12.57 -31.66
C GLY A 112 10.67 12.60 -33.19
N ARG A 113 11.86 12.44 -33.76
CA ARG A 113 12.11 12.65 -35.21
C ARG A 113 11.29 11.73 -36.12
N LYS A 114 10.89 10.55 -35.63
CA LYS A 114 10.13 9.52 -36.38
C LYS A 114 8.64 9.43 -35.99
N GLY A 115 8.10 10.39 -35.25
CA GLY A 115 6.71 10.40 -34.77
C GLY A 115 6.59 10.14 -33.27
N VAL A 116 5.49 9.55 -32.81
CA VAL A 116 5.35 9.17 -31.38
C VAL A 116 6.37 8.09 -31.02
N GLU A 117 7.16 8.34 -29.98
CA GLU A 117 8.18 7.43 -29.46
C GLU A 117 7.72 6.73 -28.18
N ALA A 118 6.94 7.41 -27.34
CA ALA A 118 6.39 6.82 -26.12
C ALA A 118 5.06 7.47 -25.74
N PHE A 119 4.22 6.69 -25.08
CA PHE A 119 3.03 7.19 -24.40
C PHE A 119 3.35 7.43 -22.93
N THR A 120 2.97 8.59 -22.41
CA THR A 120 3.20 8.97 -21.02
C THR A 120 1.89 8.94 -20.27
N TYR A 121 1.88 8.28 -19.12
CA TYR A 121 0.72 8.16 -18.25
C TYR A 121 1.08 8.71 -16.87
N GLN A 122 0.18 9.52 -16.29
CA GLN A 122 0.29 9.91 -14.90
C GLN A 122 -0.53 8.92 -14.07
N LEU A 123 0.02 8.50 -12.93
CA LEU A 123 -0.60 7.51 -12.07
C LEU A 123 -0.64 8.06 -10.65
N SER A 124 -1.81 7.96 -10.01
CA SER A 124 -1.96 8.25 -8.58
C SER A 124 -1.43 7.06 -7.78
N VAL A 125 -0.30 7.22 -7.10
CA VAL A 125 0.23 6.20 -6.18
C VAL A 125 0.36 6.85 -4.81
N PRO A 126 -0.24 6.28 -3.75
CA PRO A 126 -0.17 6.90 -2.45
C PRO A 126 1.26 6.84 -1.92
N SER A 127 1.60 7.81 -1.07
CA SER A 127 2.82 7.75 -0.26
C SER A 127 2.48 7.23 1.13
N ILE A 128 3.48 6.89 1.95
CA ILE A 128 3.23 6.50 3.33
C ILE A 128 2.50 7.61 4.12
N ASN A 129 2.79 8.87 3.82
CA ASN A 129 2.16 10.02 4.47
C ASN A 129 0.67 10.17 4.10
N SER A 130 0.23 9.57 2.98
CA SER A 130 -1.18 9.56 2.58
C SER A 130 -2.06 8.81 3.60
N PHE A 131 -1.45 7.98 4.44
CA PHE A 131 -2.17 7.20 5.45
C PHE A 131 -2.26 7.91 6.80
N ASP A 132 -1.47 8.96 7.06
CA ASP A 132 -1.32 9.52 8.41
C ASP A 132 -2.62 9.98 9.07
N LEU A 133 -3.57 10.49 8.28
CA LEU A 133 -4.88 10.91 8.77
C LEU A 133 -5.77 9.72 9.16
N VAL A 134 -5.71 8.63 8.41
CA VAL A 134 -6.53 7.43 8.63
C VAL A 134 -5.89 6.45 9.61
N SER A 135 -4.60 6.59 9.88
CA SER A 135 -3.83 5.74 10.79
C SER A 135 -3.39 6.45 12.07
N ARG A 136 -4.13 7.45 12.56
CA ARG A 136 -3.78 8.11 13.82
C ARG A 136 -3.77 7.13 15.00
N MET A 137 -2.77 7.29 15.86
CA MET A 137 -2.66 6.55 17.11
C MET A 137 -3.85 6.87 18.03
N PRO A 138 -4.43 5.89 18.74
CA PRO A 138 -5.56 6.15 19.64
C PRO A 138 -5.23 7.05 20.85
N TRP A 139 -3.95 7.14 21.22
CA TRP A 139 -3.48 7.81 22.44
C TRP A 139 -2.52 8.96 22.17
N GLU A 140 -2.13 9.19 20.92
CA GLU A 140 -1.18 10.23 20.56
C GLU A 140 -1.77 11.14 19.48
N SER A 141 -1.72 12.44 19.71
CA SER A 141 -2.13 13.43 18.72
C SER A 141 -1.04 13.58 17.65
N GLY A 142 -1.33 13.11 16.44
CA GLY A 142 -0.55 13.43 15.24
C GLY A 142 0.37 12.32 14.70
N ASN A 143 0.68 11.30 15.50
CA ASN A 143 1.48 10.17 15.03
C ASN A 143 0.63 9.05 14.41
N SER A 144 1.21 8.40 13.41
CA SER A 144 0.59 7.38 12.58
C SER A 144 1.08 5.99 12.99
N TRP A 145 0.17 5.07 13.31
CA TRP A 145 0.53 3.69 13.66
C TRP A 145 1.15 2.94 12.49
N VAL A 146 0.76 3.27 11.24
CA VAL A 146 1.37 2.73 10.02
C VAL A 146 2.84 3.13 9.96
N VAL A 147 3.15 4.41 10.18
CA VAL A 147 4.53 4.91 10.23
C VAL A 147 5.28 4.30 11.41
N GLY A 148 4.63 4.16 12.56
CA GLY A 148 5.19 3.54 13.76
C GLY A 148 5.60 2.08 13.54
N ILE A 149 4.82 1.29 12.78
CA ILE A 149 5.20 -0.09 12.47
C ILE A 149 6.48 -0.16 11.63
N GLU A 150 6.67 0.78 10.71
CA GLU A 150 7.83 0.79 9.82
C GLU A 150 9.08 1.44 10.44
N ARG A 151 8.91 2.46 11.28
CA ARG A 151 10.02 3.24 11.86
C ARG A 151 10.30 2.92 13.32
N GLY A 152 9.37 2.26 14.00
CA GLY A 152 9.41 1.97 15.43
C GLY A 152 8.34 2.72 16.21
N ILE A 153 7.78 2.05 17.22
CA ILE A 153 6.84 2.63 18.18
C ILE A 153 7.54 2.71 19.55
N SER A 154 7.62 3.92 20.08
CA SER A 154 8.15 4.18 21.42
C SER A 154 7.24 3.60 22.52
N GLY A 155 7.81 3.25 23.68
CA GLY A 155 7.03 2.82 24.85
C GLY A 155 6.80 1.30 24.96
N PHE A 156 7.45 0.48 24.15
CA PHE A 156 7.36 -0.98 24.26
C PHE A 156 7.87 -1.53 25.60
N SER A 157 8.91 -0.93 26.19
CA SER A 157 9.38 -1.28 27.54
C SER A 157 8.33 -1.08 28.62
N ASN A 158 7.29 -0.28 28.38
CA ASN A 158 6.21 -0.04 29.35
C ASN A 158 4.98 -0.91 29.08
N PHE A 159 4.98 -1.74 28.04
CA PHE A 159 3.83 -2.55 27.66
C PHE A 159 3.68 -3.82 28.49
N MET A 160 2.47 -4.06 28.98
CA MET A 160 2.03 -5.30 29.63
C MET A 160 0.87 -5.91 28.84
N TYR A 161 1.02 -7.19 28.50
CA TYR A 161 -0.05 -7.98 27.91
C TYR A 161 -0.72 -8.87 28.97
N LEU A 162 -2.03 -8.73 29.12
CA LEU A 162 -2.83 -9.53 30.04
C LEU A 162 -3.26 -10.84 29.36
N LYS A 163 -2.68 -11.97 29.79
CA LYS A 163 -3.04 -13.30 29.28
C LYS A 163 -4.40 -13.81 29.81
N PHE A 164 -4.83 -13.38 31.00
CA PHE A 164 -6.08 -13.82 31.65
C PHE A 164 -6.75 -12.66 32.41
N GLY A 165 -8.10 -12.65 32.46
CA GLY A 165 -8.87 -11.75 33.32
C GLY A 165 -9.98 -10.92 32.66
N GLU A 166 -10.60 -11.38 31.57
CA GLU A 166 -11.80 -10.71 31.01
C GLU A 166 -12.86 -10.57 32.12
N GLY A 167 -13.15 -9.34 32.53
CA GLY A 167 -14.18 -9.04 33.54
C GLY A 167 -13.66 -8.57 34.91
N LYS A 168 -12.35 -8.45 35.14
CA LYS A 168 -11.81 -7.82 36.37
C LYS A 168 -11.54 -6.32 36.15
N GLU A 169 -11.56 -5.50 37.21
CA GLU A 169 -11.32 -4.03 37.17
C GLU A 169 -10.06 -3.59 36.37
N LEU A 170 -9.08 -4.47 36.21
CA LEU A 170 -7.87 -4.21 35.42
C LEU A 170 -8.13 -4.26 33.90
N THR A 171 -9.09 -5.07 33.43
CA THR A 171 -9.49 -5.11 32.02
C THR A 171 -10.38 -3.94 31.61
N SER A 172 -11.18 -3.37 32.54
CA SER A 172 -11.97 -2.17 32.26
C SER A 172 -11.11 -0.90 32.10
N LYS A 173 -9.89 -0.90 32.67
CA LYS A 173 -8.89 0.17 32.46
C LYS A 173 -8.11 0.04 31.14
N SER A 174 -8.30 -1.04 30.38
CA SER A 174 -7.64 -1.29 29.10
C SER A 174 -8.60 -1.05 27.93
N ARG A 175 -8.21 -0.21 26.96
CA ARG A 175 -9.01 0.07 25.75
C ARG A 175 -9.29 -1.18 24.92
N SER A 176 -8.29 -2.07 24.87
CA SER A 176 -8.35 -3.34 24.13
C SER A 176 -8.82 -4.50 25.02
N GLY A 177 -8.87 -4.31 26.33
CA GLY A 177 -9.08 -5.37 27.33
C GLY A 177 -7.86 -6.27 27.57
N LYS A 178 -6.76 -6.09 26.84
CA LYS A 178 -5.57 -6.96 26.88
C LYS A 178 -4.24 -6.23 27.04
N GLY A 179 -4.19 -4.92 26.80
CA GLY A 179 -2.97 -4.11 26.92
C GLY A 179 -3.03 -3.13 28.08
N LEU A 180 -2.00 -3.10 28.93
CA LEU A 180 -1.80 -2.09 29.97
C LEU A 180 -0.41 -1.46 29.80
N GLN A 181 -0.30 -0.16 30.04
CA GLN A 181 1.00 0.52 30.11
C GLN A 181 1.39 0.74 31.57
N SER A 182 2.55 0.25 31.97
CA SER A 182 3.15 0.45 33.29
C SER A 182 3.93 1.76 33.33
N ARG A 183 3.92 2.46 34.48
CA ARG A 183 4.80 3.62 34.72
C ARG A 183 6.27 3.23 34.92
N LYS A 184 6.55 1.99 35.32
CA LYS A 184 7.90 1.44 35.45
C LYS A 184 8.24 0.65 34.19
N THR A 185 9.45 0.82 33.69
CA THR A 185 10.00 0.01 32.60
C THR A 185 10.03 -1.45 33.02
N LEU A 186 9.38 -2.27 32.20
CA LEU A 186 9.44 -3.72 32.25
C LEU A 186 10.44 -4.15 31.18
N ASN A 187 11.22 -5.20 31.45
CA ASN A 187 12.12 -5.78 30.46
C ASN A 187 11.32 -6.55 29.39
N ALA A 188 10.40 -5.87 28.70
CA ALA A 188 9.52 -6.43 27.68
C ALA A 188 10.22 -6.63 26.33
N GLY A 189 11.45 -6.13 26.18
CA GLY A 189 12.27 -6.21 24.97
C GLY A 189 12.26 -4.89 24.17
N ILE A 190 12.58 -4.97 22.87
CA ILE A 190 12.58 -3.85 21.93
C ILE A 190 11.58 -4.14 20.80
N PHE A 191 10.77 -3.15 20.43
CA PHE A 191 9.89 -3.21 19.26
C PHE A 191 10.74 -3.37 18.00
N LYS A 192 10.44 -4.36 17.16
CA LYS A 192 11.15 -4.60 15.90
C LYS A 192 10.35 -4.02 14.74
N PRO A 193 10.80 -2.93 14.11
CA PRO A 193 10.12 -2.37 12.95
C PRO A 193 10.14 -3.34 11.78
N ILE A 194 9.06 -3.35 11.00
CA ILE A 194 8.92 -4.20 9.80
C ILE A 194 8.35 -3.34 8.66
N PRO A 195 8.89 -3.46 7.42
CA PRO A 195 8.26 -2.85 6.25
C PRO A 195 6.82 -3.35 6.11
N TYR A 196 5.90 -2.45 5.75
CA TYR A 196 4.49 -2.81 5.60
C TYR A 196 3.88 -2.19 4.35
N ILE A 197 3.45 -0.94 4.44
CA ILE A 197 2.86 -0.22 3.31
C ILE A 197 3.95 0.15 2.31
N THR A 198 5.13 0.57 2.77
CA THR A 198 6.26 0.90 1.91
C THR A 198 6.70 -0.30 1.07
N GLU A 199 6.68 -1.52 1.62
CA GLU A 199 6.99 -2.74 0.88
C GLU A 199 5.99 -2.96 -0.26
N ILE A 200 4.69 -2.90 0.05
CA ILE A 200 3.61 -3.07 -0.94
C ILE A 200 3.72 -2.03 -2.06
N LEU A 201 3.95 -0.76 -1.71
CA LEU A 201 4.12 0.32 -2.68
C LEU A 201 5.35 0.13 -3.55
N ASN A 202 6.45 -0.35 -2.99
CA ASN A 202 7.69 -0.62 -3.73
C ASN A 202 7.52 -1.81 -4.68
N ASN A 203 6.85 -2.89 -4.23
CA ASN A 203 6.50 -4.03 -5.06
C ASN A 203 5.61 -3.61 -6.23
N TYR A 204 4.61 -2.76 -5.98
CA TYR A 204 3.76 -2.20 -7.03
C TYR A 204 4.59 -1.41 -8.06
N ARG A 205 5.45 -0.48 -7.60
CA ARG A 205 6.31 0.33 -8.48
C ARG A 205 7.27 -0.53 -9.32
N LYS A 206 7.84 -1.57 -8.72
CA LYS A 206 8.75 -2.51 -9.41
C LYS A 206 8.01 -3.26 -10.51
N ARG A 207 6.81 -3.77 -10.24
CA ARG A 207 5.98 -4.49 -11.23
C ARG A 207 5.41 -3.60 -12.32
N LEU A 208 5.24 -2.31 -12.05
CA LEU A 208 4.82 -1.35 -13.07
C LEU A 208 5.93 -1.06 -14.09
N ARG A 209 7.20 -1.09 -13.65
CA ARG A 209 8.37 -0.83 -14.49
C ARG A 209 8.85 -2.06 -15.29
N ALA A 210 8.56 -3.26 -14.79
CA ALA A 210 8.90 -4.53 -15.44
C ALA A 210 8.12 -4.76 -16.74
#